data_AF-A0A1X3GU67-F1
#
_entry.id   AF-A0A1X3GU67-F1
#
_cell.length_a   1.000
_cell.length_b   1.000
_cell.length_c   1.000
_cell.angle_alpha   90.00
_cell.angle_beta   90.00
_cell.angle_gamma   90.00
#
_symmetry.space_group_name_H-M   'P 1'
#
loop_
_entity.id
_entity.type
_entity.pdbx_description
1 polymer ?
#
loop_
_entity_poly.entity_id
_entity_poly.type
_entity_poly.pdbx_seq_one_letter_code
_entity_poly.pdbx_strand_id
1 'polypeptide(L)'
;MNKTTLHIERPQERQVRRADLAPSTGYAIVVDGRLKTEFVDENAATKAAVELLAKYPMLRIEVYDAASKSRKLVRLAAPASQHAC
;
A
#
# COMPACT_ATOMS: atom_id res chain seq x y z
N MET A 1 -12.37 31.17 -36.51
CA MET A 1 -12.82 29.80 -36.20
C MET A 1 -12.06 29.29 -34.97
N ASN A 2 -12.77 28.58 -34.11
CA ASN A 2 -12.45 28.06 -32.77
C ASN A 2 -10.98 27.69 -32.48
N LYS A 3 -10.41 28.35 -31.46
CA LYS A 3 -9.12 27.99 -30.84
C LYS A 3 -9.30 26.72 -30.03
N THR A 4 -8.54 25.69 -30.36
CA THR A 4 -8.47 24.41 -29.64
C THR A 4 -7.96 24.65 -28.22
N THR A 5 -8.86 24.73 -27.26
CA THR A 5 -8.54 24.69 -25.83
C THR A 5 -8.03 23.29 -25.53
N LEU A 6 -6.72 23.12 -25.53
CA LEU A 6 -6.06 21.95 -24.96
C LEU A 6 -6.38 21.96 -23.46
N HIS A 7 -7.42 21.23 -23.07
CA HIS A 7 -7.66 20.86 -21.68
C HIS A 7 -6.50 19.96 -21.25
N ILE A 8 -5.39 20.58 -20.83
CA ILE A 8 -4.46 19.93 -19.91
C ILE A 8 -5.29 19.70 -18.64
N GLU A 9 -5.83 18.49 -18.50
CA GLU A 9 -6.14 17.97 -17.18
C GLU A 9 -4.84 18.12 -16.39
N ARG A 10 -4.83 19.06 -15.44
CA ARG A 10 -3.71 19.17 -14.49
C ARG A 10 -3.50 17.75 -13.98
N PRO A 11 -2.30 17.16 -14.13
CA PRO A 11 -2.00 15.92 -13.45
C PRO A 11 -2.34 16.21 -12.00
N GLN A 12 -3.34 15.48 -11.46
CA GLN A 12 -3.79 15.59 -10.08
C GLN A 12 -2.55 15.84 -9.25
N GLU A 13 -2.53 17.00 -8.59
CA GLU A 13 -1.41 17.54 -7.84
C GLU A 13 -0.72 16.37 -7.16
N ARG A 14 0.37 15.88 -7.78
CA ARG A 14 1.13 14.77 -7.21
C ARG A 14 1.72 15.43 -5.99
N GLN A 15 1.02 15.30 -4.87
CA GLN A 15 1.48 15.76 -3.59
C GLN A 15 2.87 15.18 -3.51
N VAL A 16 3.88 16.05 -3.67
CA VAL A 16 5.28 15.66 -3.67
C VAL A 16 5.58 15.36 -2.21
N ARG A 17 4.99 14.28 -1.70
CA ARG A 17 5.32 13.70 -0.43
C ARG A 17 6.74 13.23 -0.63
N ARG A 18 7.67 13.92 0.03
CA ARG A 18 9.04 13.46 0.12
C ARG A 18 8.99 11.99 0.53
N ALA A 19 9.61 11.12 -0.24
CA ALA A 19 9.61 9.68 0.01
C ALA A 19 10.16 9.32 1.40
N ASP A 20 10.88 10.27 2.03
CA ASP A 20 11.46 10.16 3.36
C ASP A 20 10.47 10.39 4.50
N LEU A 21 9.30 10.98 4.24
CA LEU A 21 8.31 11.27 5.28
C LEU A 21 7.31 10.12 5.37
N ALA A 22 7.43 9.35 6.45
CA ALA A 22 6.40 8.43 6.86
C ALA A 22 5.07 9.20 7.04
N PRO A 23 3.93 8.60 6.66
CA PRO A 23 2.62 9.21 6.88
C PRO A 23 2.48 9.61 8.34
N SER A 24 1.99 10.82 8.59
CA SER A 24 1.70 11.29 9.96
C SER A 24 0.51 10.56 10.57
N THR A 25 -0.38 10.01 9.73
CA THR A 25 -1.65 9.37 10.12
C THR A 25 -2.03 8.30 9.10
N GLY A 26 -2.73 7.25 9.55
CA GLY A 26 -3.22 6.17 8.69
C GLY A 26 -2.25 4.99 8.61
N TYR A 27 -2.37 4.22 7.54
CA TYR A 27 -1.63 3.00 7.28
C TYR A 27 -0.89 3.10 5.96
N ALA A 28 0.19 2.35 5.78
CA ALA A 28 0.86 2.27 4.49
C ALA A 28 1.35 0.86 4.20
N ILE A 29 1.42 0.50 2.92
CA ILE A 29 2.04 -0.75 2.50
C ILE A 29 3.52 -0.49 2.23
N VAL A 30 4.35 -1.33 2.84
CA VAL A 30 5.80 -1.38 2.67
C VAL A 30 6.11 -2.63 1.86
N VAL A 31 6.79 -2.45 0.74
CA VAL A 31 7.24 -3.54 -0.13
C VAL A 31 8.77 -3.51 -0.16
N ASP A 32 9.41 -4.59 0.28
CA ASP A 32 10.87 -4.72 0.37
C ASP A 32 11.54 -3.53 1.09
N GLY A 33 10.91 -3.07 2.17
CA GLY A 33 11.39 -1.95 2.98
C GLY A 33 11.10 -0.55 2.42
N ARG A 34 10.40 -0.44 1.28
CA ARG A 34 9.98 0.85 0.70
C ARG A 34 8.49 1.09 0.88
N LEU A 35 8.12 2.24 1.42
CA LEU A 35 6.72 2.68 1.46
C LEU A 35 6.23 2.91 0.02
N LYS A 36 5.03 2.43 -0.29
CA LYS A 36 4.42 2.56 -1.62
C LYS A 36 3.12 3.33 -1.60
N THR A 37 2.15 2.83 -0.85
CA THR A 37 0.77 3.33 -0.88
C THR A 37 0.29 3.54 0.53
N GLU A 38 -0.35 4.68 0.76
CA GLU A 38 -0.97 5.05 2.03
C GLU A 38 -2.48 4.78 1.96
N PHE A 39 -3.05 4.39 3.10
CA PHE A 39 -4.44 4.06 3.31
C PHE A 39 -4.92 4.75 4.58
N VAL A 40 -6.20 5.12 4.61
CA VAL A 40 -6.80 5.69 5.83
C VAL A 40 -7.11 4.57 6.83
N ASP A 41 -7.54 3.40 6.34
CA ASP A 41 -8.00 2.26 7.14
C ASP A 41 -7.02 1.08 7.14
N GLU A 42 -6.87 0.42 8.30
CA GLU A 42 -6.04 -0.78 8.46
C GLU A 42 -6.52 -1.92 7.55
N ASN A 43 -7.83 -2.10 7.49
CA ASN A 43 -8.45 -3.18 6.72
C ASN A 43 -8.20 -3.00 5.22
N ALA A 44 -8.24 -1.75 4.73
CA ALA A 44 -7.91 -1.43 3.35
C ALA A 44 -6.43 -1.72 3.03
N ALA A 45 -5.52 -1.30 3.91
CA ALA A 45 -4.09 -1.59 3.77
C ALA A 45 -3.81 -3.10 3.79
N THR A 46 -4.44 -3.83 4.70
CA THR A 46 -4.25 -5.28 4.86
C THR A 46 -4.79 -6.03 3.65
N LYS A 47 -5.99 -5.68 3.16
CA LYS A 47 -6.57 -6.30 1.97
C LYS A 47 -5.69 -6.09 0.73
N ALA A 48 -5.24 -4.86 0.50
CA ALA A 48 -4.35 -4.56 -0.61
C ALA A 48 -2.98 -5.27 -0.46
N ALA A 49 -2.45 -5.41 0.76
CA ALA A 49 -1.22 -6.17 1.01
C ALA A 49 -1.40 -7.67 0.70
N VAL A 50 -2.54 -8.27 1.08
CA VAL A 50 -2.89 -9.66 0.78
C VAL A 50 -3.03 -9.89 -0.72
N GLU A 51 -3.76 -9.02 -1.42
CA GLU A 51 -3.92 -9.09 -2.88
C GLU A 51 -2.58 -8.97 -3.61
N LEU A 52 -1.69 -8.10 -3.12
CA LEU A 52 -0.36 -7.93 -3.70
C LEU A 52 0.53 -9.16 -3.43
N LEU A 53 0.44 -9.74 -2.23
CA LEU A 53 1.18 -10.97 -1.88
C LEU A 53 0.71 -12.17 -2.70
N ALA A 54 -0.59 -12.25 -2.99
CA ALA A 54 -1.16 -13.30 -3.83
C ALA A 54 -0.67 -13.22 -5.28
N LYS A 55 -0.48 -12.01 -5.81
CA LYS A 55 0.09 -11.79 -7.15
C LYS A 55 1.60 -12.02 -7.18
N TYR A 56 2.29 -11.66 -6.11
CA TYR A 56 3.75 -11.70 -6.02
C TYR A 56 4.21 -12.34 -4.71
N PRO A 57 4.15 -13.68 -4.59
CA PRO A 57 4.48 -14.39 -3.35
C PRO A 57 5.95 -14.27 -2.92
N MET A 58 6.82 -13.78 -3.81
CA MET A 58 8.24 -13.54 -3.52
C MET A 58 8.52 -12.21 -2.80
N LEU A 59 7.56 -11.27 -2.77
CA LEU A 59 7.77 -9.95 -2.18
C LEU A 59 7.56 -9.99 -0.66
N ARG A 60 8.40 -9.26 0.08
CA ARG A 60 8.16 -9.01 1.50
C ARG A 60 7.24 -7.81 1.65
N ILE A 61 6.01 -8.07 2.08
CA ILE A 61 4.97 -7.05 2.24
C ILE A 61 4.64 -6.85 3.72
N GLU A 62 4.74 -5.60 4.18
CA GLU A 62 4.42 -5.19 5.54
C GLU A 62 3.40 -4.05 5.52
N VAL A 63 2.54 -3.99 6.53
CA VAL A 63 1.67 -2.84 6.77
C VAL A 63 2.31 -1.99 7.87
N TYR A 64 2.61 -0.74 7.54
CA TYR A 64 3.06 0.28 8.46
C TYR A 64 1.85 0.97 9.10
N ASP A 65 1.82 1.03 10.41
CA ASP A 65 0.87 1.83 11.19
C ASP A 65 1.58 3.14 11.58
N ALA A 66 1.06 4.27 11.10
CA ALA A 66 1.60 5.59 11.40
C ALA A 66 1.39 6.01 12.87
N ALA A 67 0.29 5.59 13.49
CA ALA A 67 -0.04 5.94 14.87
C ALA A 67 0.91 5.27 15.85
N SER A 68 1.15 3.97 15.66
CA SER A 68 2.07 3.18 16.50
C SER A 68 3.52 3.22 16.00
N LYS A 69 3.76 3.79 14.81
CA LYS A 69 5.04 3.74 14.07
C LYS A 69 5.59 2.30 13.93
N SER A 70 4.70 1.31 13.89
CA SER A 70 5.04 -0.11 13.88
C SER A 70 4.83 -0.71 12.49
N ARG A 71 5.49 -1.83 12.22
CA ARG A 71 5.36 -2.58 10.94
C ARG A 71 4.88 -3.99 11.24
N LYS A 72 3.84 -4.41 10.55
CA LYS A 72 3.26 -5.75 10.67
C LYS A 72 3.47 -6.51 9.37
N LEU A 73 4.22 -7.60 9.43
CA LEU A 73 4.45 -8.46 8.28
C LEU A 73 3.12 -9.13 7.89
N VAL A 74 2.73 -8.97 6.63
CA VAL A 74 1.56 -9.66 6.08
C VAL A 74 2.04 -10.98 5.50
N ARG A 75 1.40 -12.07 5.91
CA ARG A 75 1.60 -13.38 5.31
C ARG A 75 0.25 -13.87 4.84
N LEU A 76 0.21 -14.44 3.64
CA LEU A 76 -0.89 -15.31 3.28
C LEU A 76 -0.82 -16.47 4.26
N ALA A 77 -1.81 -16.58 5.13
CA ALA A 77 -1.97 -17.80 5.89
C ALA A 77 -2.10 -18.91 4.85
N ALA A 78 -1.09 -19.78 4.77
CA ALA A 78 -1.26 -21.06 4.09
C ALA A 78 -2.55 -21.66 4.67
N PRO A 79 -3.45 -22.21 3.86
CA PRO A 79 -4.59 -22.94 4.42
C PRO A 79 -3.96 -23.96 5.36
N ALA A 80 -4.29 -23.86 6.65
CA ALA A 80 -3.87 -24.82 7.63
C ALA A 80 -4.29 -26.17 7.07
N SER A 81 -3.30 -26.92 6.57
CA SER A 81 -3.54 -28.28 6.11
C SER A 81 -3.88 -29.03 7.38
N GLN A 82 -5.17 -29.06 7.68
CA GLN A 82 -5.79 -30.05 8.53
C GLN A 82 -5.73 -31.38 7.76
N HIS A 83 -4.53 -31.83 7.41
CA HIS A 83 -4.26 -33.24 7.19
C HIS A 83 -4.13 -33.85 8.58
N ALA A 84 -5.26 -33.96 9.26
CA ALA A 84 -5.42 -34.96 10.30
C ALA A 84 -5.68 -36.29 9.57
N CYS A 85 -4.83 -37.27 9.87
CA CYS A 85 -4.92 -38.66 9.42
C CYS A 85 -6.30 -39.29 9.62
#